data_AF-A0A5A8AIT2-F1
#
_entry.id   AF-A0A5A8AIT2-F1
#
_cell.length_a   1.000
_cell.length_b   1.000
_cell.length_c   1.000
_cell.angle_alpha   90.00
_cell.angle_beta   90.00
_cell.angle_gamma   90.00
#
_symmetry.space_group_name_H-M   'P 1'
#
loop_
_entity.id
_entity.type
_entity.pdbx_description
1 polymer ?
#
loop_
_entity_poly.entity_id
_entity_poly.type
_entity_poly.pdbx_seq_one_letter_code
_entity_poly.pdbx_strand_id
1 'polypeptide(L)'
;MKKYITGCLLIIIGCFNTPLRSMNKNNDWRIMVGKEGIAGGYGSFVLSCGSGCAISYTAEKVQRSLPRITVTFKVEMYLDGQLSDTYYETYVFSYDTAGRIRNIYPKGKSEDVLKNGLPATQKSFRDFADELVKKDKNSRKPPNQNDLKSKNSF
;
A
#
# COMPACT_ATOMS: atom_id res chain seq x y z
N MET A 1 39.32 -68.67 -4.49
CA MET A 1 38.13 -69.06 -3.71
C MET A 1 37.43 -67.81 -3.19
N LYS A 2 36.22 -67.56 -3.71
CA LYS A 2 35.02 -66.92 -3.11
C LYS A 2 34.24 -66.18 -4.22
N LYS A 3 33.04 -66.68 -4.45
CA LYS A 3 32.02 -66.27 -5.43
C LYS A 3 31.07 -65.27 -4.76
N TYR A 4 30.61 -64.26 -5.48
CA TYR A 4 29.35 -63.51 -5.28
C TYR A 4 28.98 -62.99 -6.68
N ILE A 5 28.03 -63.54 -7.45
CA ILE A 5 26.57 -63.69 -7.29
C ILE A 5 25.84 -62.34 -7.17
N THR A 6 25.38 -61.89 -8.34
CA THR A 6 24.00 -61.51 -8.68
C THR A 6 23.34 -60.37 -7.89
N GLY A 7 23.02 -59.30 -8.61
CA GLY A 7 22.10 -58.28 -8.14
C GLY A 7 21.92 -57.12 -9.11
N CYS A 8 21.56 -57.40 -10.36
CA CYS A 8 21.03 -56.37 -11.25
C CYS A 8 19.59 -56.04 -10.79
N LEU A 9 19.36 -54.84 -10.29
CA LEU A 9 18.04 -54.23 -10.38
C LEU A 9 18.19 -52.74 -10.69
N LEU A 10 18.17 -52.47 -11.98
CA LEU A 10 17.86 -51.18 -12.57
C LEU A 10 16.48 -50.73 -12.07
N ILE A 11 16.44 -49.83 -11.09
CA ILE A 11 15.27 -48.97 -10.89
C ILE A 11 15.53 -47.70 -11.69
N ILE A 12 15.26 -47.79 -12.99
CA ILE A 12 14.96 -46.64 -13.82
C ILE A 12 13.47 -46.41 -13.64
N ILE A 13 13.06 -45.43 -12.84
CA ILE A 13 11.80 -44.67 -13.03
C ILE A 13 12.00 -43.31 -12.34
N GLY A 14 12.21 -42.30 -13.18
CA GLY A 14 11.64 -40.98 -13.00
C GLY A 14 12.25 -40.07 -11.94
N CYS A 15 13.37 -39.41 -12.26
CA CYS A 15 13.46 -37.98 -11.94
C CYS A 15 12.29 -37.29 -12.65
N PHE A 16 11.18 -37.09 -11.93
CA PHE A 16 10.13 -36.18 -12.36
C PHE A 16 10.74 -34.77 -12.35
N ASN A 17 11.36 -34.42 -13.46
CA ASN A 17 11.56 -33.05 -13.90
C ASN A 17 10.18 -32.47 -14.18
N THR A 18 9.44 -32.14 -13.12
CA THR A 18 8.54 -31.00 -13.22
C THR A 18 9.44 -29.77 -13.20
N PRO A 19 9.48 -28.94 -14.25
CA PRO A 19 9.93 -27.57 -14.04
C PRO A 19 9.08 -27.03 -12.89
N LEU A 20 9.75 -26.49 -11.86
CA LEU A 20 9.18 -25.50 -10.98
C LEU A 20 8.33 -24.59 -11.87
N ARG A 21 7.01 -24.75 -11.80
CA ARG A 21 6.10 -23.85 -12.48
C ARG A 21 6.30 -22.54 -11.75
N SER A 22 7.23 -21.76 -12.30
CA SER A 22 7.45 -20.36 -12.02
C SER A 22 6.07 -19.74 -12.06
N MET A 23 5.50 -19.50 -10.88
CA MET A 23 4.38 -18.60 -10.75
C MET A 23 4.92 -17.25 -11.19
N ASN A 24 4.53 -16.91 -12.41
CA ASN A 24 4.71 -15.66 -13.13
C ASN A 24 5.01 -14.48 -12.18
N LYS A 25 6.31 -14.19 -12.01
CA LYS A 25 6.80 -12.99 -11.32
C LYS A 25 6.77 -11.80 -12.28
N ASN A 26 5.58 -11.43 -12.76
CA ASN A 26 5.41 -10.18 -13.49
C ASN A 26 4.50 -9.24 -12.69
N ASN A 27 4.93 -8.92 -11.47
CA ASN A 27 4.61 -7.63 -10.87
C ASN A 27 5.94 -6.88 -10.84
N ASP A 28 6.36 -6.38 -11.99
CA ASP A 28 7.48 -5.46 -12.00
C ASP A 28 7.00 -4.13 -11.39
N TRP A 29 7.19 -4.00 -10.07
CA TRP A 29 6.91 -2.78 -9.31
C TRP A 29 8.08 -1.80 -9.40
N ARG A 30 9.14 -2.14 -10.15
CA ARG A 30 10.33 -1.31 -10.32
C ARG A 30 10.17 -0.48 -11.58
N ILE A 31 9.36 0.58 -11.48
CA ILE A 31 9.50 1.91 -12.11
C ILE A 31 8.16 2.62 -11.88
N MET A 32 8.01 3.21 -10.69
CA MET A 32 7.15 4.39 -10.53
C MET A 32 8.01 5.45 -9.84
N VAL A 33 8.94 6.00 -10.63
CA VAL A 33 9.66 7.21 -10.25
C VAL A 33 8.64 8.34 -10.22
N GLY A 34 8.31 8.78 -9.01
CA GLY A 34 7.82 10.12 -8.69
C GLY A 34 6.75 10.72 -9.60
N LYS A 35 5.51 10.21 -9.56
CA LYS A 35 4.39 11.09 -9.92
C LYS A 35 4.09 11.93 -8.68
N GLU A 36 4.68 13.12 -8.63
CA GLU A 36 4.36 14.15 -7.64
C GLU A 36 2.88 14.49 -7.77
N GLY A 37 2.13 14.10 -6.76
CA GLY A 37 0.69 14.25 -6.72
C GLY A 37 0.25 15.68 -6.47
N ILE A 38 -0.75 16.13 -7.21
CA ILE A 38 -1.40 17.44 -7.04
C ILE A 38 -2.06 17.45 -5.65
N ALA A 39 -1.75 18.48 -4.84
CA ALA A 39 -2.32 18.66 -3.52
C ALA A 39 -3.85 18.71 -3.58
N GLY A 40 -4.52 17.85 -2.79
CA GLY A 40 -5.98 17.85 -2.63
C GLY A 40 -6.75 16.64 -3.17
N GLY A 41 -6.12 15.66 -3.82
CA GLY A 41 -6.84 14.52 -4.44
C GLY A 41 -6.78 13.18 -3.68
N TYR A 42 -6.00 13.07 -2.60
CA TYR A 42 -5.64 11.76 -2.04
C TYR A 42 -6.56 11.26 -0.92
N GLY A 43 -7.37 12.14 -0.35
CA GLY A 43 -8.31 11.85 0.73
C GLY A 43 -7.95 12.59 2.02
N SER A 44 -8.87 12.57 2.97
CA SER A 44 -8.70 13.13 4.30
C SER A 44 -9.45 12.30 5.32
N PHE A 45 -9.06 12.42 6.59
CA PHE A 45 -9.78 11.83 7.71
C PHE A 45 -9.67 12.72 8.94
N VAL A 46 -10.61 12.57 9.87
CA VAL A 46 -10.64 13.33 11.12
C VAL A 46 -10.51 12.37 12.30
N LEU A 47 -9.72 12.75 13.29
CA LEU A 47 -9.62 12.10 14.58
C LEU A 47 -10.25 13.01 15.64
N SER A 48 -11.19 12.48 16.41
CA SER A 48 -11.62 13.16 17.64
C SER A 48 -10.64 12.85 18.77
N CYS A 49 -10.19 13.88 19.47
CA CYS A 49 -9.30 13.79 20.62
C CYS A 49 -10.01 14.04 21.97
N GLY A 50 -11.35 14.14 21.97
CA GLY A 50 -12.16 14.37 23.18
C GLY A 50 -13.12 15.54 23.04
N SER A 51 -13.70 15.99 24.16
CA SER A 51 -14.66 17.10 24.22
C SER A 51 -14.09 18.37 23.59
N GLY A 52 -14.60 18.74 22.41
CA GLY A 52 -14.19 19.95 21.68
C GLY A 52 -12.92 19.79 20.83
N CYS A 53 -12.22 18.66 20.89
CA CYS A 53 -10.95 18.47 20.20
C CYS A 53 -11.10 17.60 18.95
N ALA A 54 -10.66 18.11 17.80
CA ALA A 54 -10.59 17.36 16.54
C ALA A 54 -9.29 17.66 15.78
N ILE A 55 -8.75 16.65 15.08
CA ILE A 55 -7.57 16.78 14.25
C ILE A 55 -7.90 16.25 12.87
N SER A 56 -7.84 17.12 11.86
CA SER A 56 -8.03 16.77 10.46
C SER A 56 -6.68 16.48 9.80
N TYR A 57 -6.60 15.37 9.07
CA TYR A 57 -5.47 14.99 8.26
C TYR A 57 -5.89 15.03 6.79
N THR A 58 -5.34 15.98 6.03
CA THR A 58 -5.60 16.12 4.59
C THR A 58 -4.33 15.79 3.82
N ALA A 59 -4.38 14.77 2.96
CA ALA A 59 -3.21 14.35 2.22
C ALA A 59 -2.90 15.32 1.06
N GLU A 60 -1.78 16.04 1.18
CA GLU A 60 -1.33 16.99 0.16
C GLU A 60 -0.33 16.37 -0.81
N LYS A 61 0.53 15.47 -0.35
CA LYS A 61 1.54 14.86 -1.23
C LYS A 61 1.60 13.37 -0.99
N VAL A 62 1.53 12.60 -2.08
CA VAL A 62 1.69 11.15 -2.04
C VAL A 62 2.79 10.74 -3.01
N GLN A 63 3.86 10.18 -2.47
CA GLN A 63 4.95 9.57 -3.23
C GLN A 63 4.81 8.05 -3.16
N ARG A 64 4.41 7.43 -4.27
CA ARG A 64 4.21 5.98 -4.34
C ARG A 64 5.50 5.31 -4.81
N SER A 65 6.08 4.48 -3.95
CA SER A 65 7.23 3.63 -4.28
C SER A 65 7.12 2.30 -3.52
N LEU A 66 6.21 1.44 -3.99
CA LEU A 66 5.92 0.16 -3.34
C LEU A 66 7.23 -0.59 -3.03
N PRO A 67 7.31 -1.31 -1.90
CA PRO A 67 6.26 -1.54 -0.91
C PRO A 67 6.04 -0.36 0.05
N ARG A 68 6.61 0.81 -0.21
CA ARG A 68 6.47 2.00 0.64
C ARG A 68 5.68 3.12 -0.05
N ILE A 69 4.79 3.77 0.68
CA ILE A 69 4.13 4.98 0.21
C ILE A 69 4.39 6.06 1.25
N THR A 70 4.97 7.17 0.81
CA THR A 70 5.20 8.33 1.67
C THR A 70 4.07 9.32 1.44
N VAL A 71 3.42 9.75 2.52
CA VAL A 71 2.33 10.72 2.46
C VAL A 71 2.65 11.89 3.37
N THR A 72 2.61 13.10 2.82
CA THR A 72 2.64 14.34 3.60
C THR A 72 1.21 14.83 3.76
N PHE A 73 0.80 15.01 5.01
CA PHE A 73 -0.50 15.55 5.40
C PHE A 73 -0.34 17.00 5.84
N LYS A 74 -1.30 17.83 5.43
CA LYS A 74 -1.68 19.03 6.19
C LYS A 74 -2.51 18.56 7.37
N VAL A 75 -2.08 18.91 8.57
CA VAL A 75 -2.73 18.59 9.83
C VAL A 75 -3.32 19.86 10.40
N GLU A 76 -4.63 19.85 10.64
CA GLU A 76 -5.36 20.99 11.19
C GLU A 76 -5.98 20.56 12.52
N MET A 77 -5.60 21.23 13.61
CA MET A 77 -6.13 20.96 14.94
C MET A 77 -7.20 21.98 15.28
N TYR A 78 -8.33 21.49 15.77
CA TYR A 78 -9.49 22.27 16.17
C TYR A 78 -9.75 22.07 17.67
N LEU A 79 -9.91 23.18 18.38
CA LEU A 79 -10.33 23.24 19.77
C LEU A 79 -11.63 24.04 19.85
N ASP A 80 -12.67 23.45 20.44
CA ASP A 80 -14.03 24.00 20.50
C ASP A 80 -14.56 24.46 19.12
N GLY A 81 -14.22 23.69 18.09
CA GLY A 81 -14.60 23.95 16.70
C GLY A 81 -13.81 25.07 16.00
N GLN A 82 -12.86 25.71 16.70
CA GLN A 82 -12.00 26.75 16.14
C GLN A 82 -10.63 26.17 15.76
N LEU A 83 -10.12 26.56 14.59
CA LEU A 83 -8.79 26.17 14.15
C LEU A 83 -7.75 26.76 15.12
N SER A 84 -7.08 25.89 15.85
CA SER A 84 -6.06 26.26 16.84
C SER A 84 -4.65 26.17 16.26
N ASP A 85 -4.39 25.23 15.34
CA ASP A 85 -3.06 25.05 14.76
C ASP A 85 -3.14 24.41 13.37
N THR A 86 -2.10 24.62 12.57
CA THR A 86 -1.90 24.00 11.26
C THR A 86 -0.43 23.69 11.04
N TYR A 87 -0.13 22.43 10.78
CA TYR A 87 1.24 21.97 10.54
C TYR A 87 1.27 20.81 9.54
N TYR A 88 2.47 20.35 9.21
CA TYR A 88 2.69 19.31 8.23
C TYR A 88 3.38 18.10 8.84
N GLU A 89 2.82 16.92 8.61
CA GLU A 89 3.43 15.67 9.02
C GLU A 89 3.62 14.76 7.81
N THR A 90 4.74 14.02 7.81
CA THR A 90 4.98 13.01 6.77
C THR A 90 5.00 11.63 7.40
N TYR A 91 4.27 10.70 6.80
CA TYR A 91 4.18 9.31 7.23
C TYR A 91 4.65 8.37 6.12
N VAL A 92 5.27 7.26 6.53
CA VAL A 92 5.71 6.18 5.64
C VAL A 92 4.85 4.95 5.90
N PHE A 93 4.04 4.60 4.91
CA PHE A 93 3.17 3.43 4.89
C PHE A 93 3.93 2.27 4.26
N SER A 94 4.13 1.17 5.00
CA SER A 94 4.83 -0.02 4.49
C SER A 94 3.86 -1.18 4.31
N TYR A 95 3.82 -1.75 3.11
CA TYR A 95 2.93 -2.84 2.72
C TYR A 95 3.68 -4.16 2.58
N ASP A 96 2.96 -5.27 2.67
CA ASP A 96 3.47 -6.58 2.27
C ASP A 96 3.31 -6.81 0.76
N THR A 97 3.78 -7.97 0.28
CA THR A 97 3.67 -8.36 -1.13
C THR A 97 2.24 -8.59 -1.61
N ALA A 98 1.28 -8.78 -0.70
CA ALA A 98 -0.14 -8.88 -1.00
C ALA A 98 -0.85 -7.51 -1.00
N GLY A 99 -0.11 -6.43 -0.73
CA GLY A 99 -0.65 -5.07 -0.64
C GLY A 99 -1.40 -4.77 0.66
N ARG A 100 -1.20 -5.57 1.71
CA ARG A 100 -1.78 -5.33 3.03
C ARG A 100 -0.84 -4.42 3.84
N ILE A 101 -1.41 -3.44 4.55
CA ILE A 101 -0.62 -2.53 5.38
C ILE A 101 0.03 -3.30 6.55
N ARG A 102 1.35 -3.17 6.71
CA ARG A 102 2.11 -3.77 7.81
C ARG A 102 2.37 -2.78 8.94
N ASN A 103 2.85 -1.58 8.59
CA ASN A 103 3.34 -0.59 9.55
C ASN A 103 3.14 0.82 8.98
N ILE A 104 2.96 1.78 9.88
CA ILE A 104 2.92 3.21 9.53
C ILE A 104 3.79 3.97 10.52
N TYR A 105 4.82 4.65 10.01
CA TYR A 105 5.73 5.43 10.84
C TYR A 105 5.68 6.91 10.47
N PRO A 106 5.59 7.83 11.45
CA PRO A 106 5.91 9.23 11.22
C PRO A 106 7.38 9.35 10.80
N LYS A 107 7.69 10.23 9.85
CA LYS A 107 9.04 10.43 9.34
C LYS A 107 9.97 10.86 10.48
N GLY A 108 11.09 10.14 10.65
CA GLY A 108 12.06 10.41 11.71
C GLY A 108 11.68 9.85 13.08
N LYS A 109 10.53 9.18 13.22
CA LYS A 109 10.10 8.50 14.45
C LYS A 109 10.10 6.98 14.26
N SER A 110 10.34 6.24 15.34
CA SER A 110 10.37 4.77 15.35
C SER A 110 9.04 4.14 15.81
N GLU A 111 8.08 4.95 16.24
CA GLU A 111 6.80 4.48 16.75
C GLU A 111 5.83 4.11 15.62
N ASP A 112 5.37 2.87 15.63
CA ASP A 112 4.39 2.37 14.67
C ASP A 112 2.98 2.80 15.10
N VAL A 113 2.34 3.66 14.31
CA VAL A 113 0.98 4.15 14.56
C VAL A 113 0.00 2.98 14.70
N LEU A 114 0.21 1.89 13.94
CA LEU A 114 -0.67 0.74 13.95
C LEU A 114 -0.55 -0.15 15.20
N LYS A 115 0.45 0.12 16.05
CA LYS A 115 0.66 -0.61 17.31
C LYS A 115 0.46 0.27 18.53
N ASN A 116 0.93 1.51 18.45
CA ASN A 116 1.00 2.41 19.60
C ASN A 116 -0.12 3.48 19.61
N GLY A 117 -0.79 3.70 18.46
CA GLY A 117 -1.89 4.66 18.39
C GLY A 117 -3.13 4.20 19.15
N LEU A 118 -4.02 5.12 19.49
CA LEU A 118 -5.35 4.77 20.02
C LEU A 118 -6.15 3.97 18.97
N PRO A 119 -7.10 3.10 19.37
CA PRO A 119 -7.85 2.27 18.43
C PRO A 119 -8.52 3.04 17.28
N ALA A 120 -9.07 4.23 17.57
CA ALA A 120 -9.65 5.10 16.54
C ALA A 120 -8.60 5.60 15.55
N THR A 121 -7.44 6.05 16.04
CA THR A 121 -6.30 6.45 15.21
C THR A 121 -5.83 5.30 14.33
N GLN A 122 -5.61 4.12 14.92
CA GLN A 122 -5.20 2.93 14.17
C GLN A 122 -6.19 2.61 13.04
N LYS A 123 -7.50 2.67 13.33
CA LYS A 123 -8.54 2.40 12.36
C LYS A 123 -8.51 3.40 11.20
N SER A 124 -8.53 4.71 11.48
CA SER A 124 -8.53 5.74 10.42
C SER A 124 -7.29 5.66 9.52
N PHE A 125 -6.11 5.41 10.11
CA PHE A 125 -4.89 5.23 9.32
C PHE A 125 -4.89 3.95 8.48
N ARG A 126 -5.49 2.85 8.96
CA ARG A 126 -5.69 1.62 8.15
C ARG A 126 -6.67 1.86 7.01
N ASP A 127 -7.80 2.49 7.28
CA ASP A 127 -8.83 2.79 6.28
C ASP A 127 -8.24 3.66 5.15
N PHE A 128 -7.48 4.70 5.53
CA PHE A 128 -6.76 5.53 4.57
C PHE A 128 -5.71 4.74 3.77
N ALA A 129 -4.95 3.85 4.42
CA ALA A 129 -3.97 3.00 3.74
C ALA A 129 -4.62 2.08 2.69
N ASP A 130 -5.77 1.50 3.01
CA ASP A 130 -6.52 0.65 2.09
C ASP A 130 -7.02 1.45 0.87
N GLU A 131 -7.48 2.69 1.08
CA GLU A 131 -7.86 3.60 -0.01
C GLU A 131 -6.69 3.97 -0.92
N LEU A 132 -5.50 4.21 -0.36
CA LEU A 132 -4.30 4.54 -1.13
C LEU A 132 -3.98 3.49 -2.19
N VAL A 133 -4.14 2.21 -1.86
CA VAL A 133 -3.85 1.08 -2.76
C VAL A 133 -5.02 0.76 -3.70
N LYS A 134 -6.28 0.97 -3.27
CA LYS A 134 -7.46 0.86 -4.15
C LYS A 134 -7.43 1.88 -5.29
N LYS A 135 -7.09 3.15 -5.01
CA LYS A 135 -6.99 4.20 -6.03
C LYS A 135 -5.93 3.90 -7.08
N ASP A 136 -4.82 3.28 -6.68
CA ASP A 136 -3.76 2.86 -7.61
C ASP A 136 -4.25 1.78 -8.59
N LYS A 137 -5.01 0.76 -8.13
CA LYS A 137 -5.61 -0.25 -9.03
C LYS A 137 -6.57 0.35 -10.05
N ASN A 138 -7.39 1.32 -9.65
CA ASN A 138 -8.36 1.96 -10.54
C ASN A 138 -7.70 2.89 -11.56
N SER A 139 -6.59 3.56 -11.20
CA SER A 139 -5.80 4.38 -12.14
C SER A 139 -5.07 3.57 -13.21
N ARG A 140 -5.00 2.24 -13.07
CA ARG A 140 -4.40 1.31 -14.04
C ARG A 140 -5.42 0.68 -14.99
N LYS A 141 -6.72 0.96 -14.85
CA LYS A 141 -7.72 0.48 -15.80
C LYS A 141 -7.58 1.31 -17.09
N PRO A 142 -7.25 0.73 -18.25
CA PRO A 142 -7.30 1.47 -19.50
C PRO A 142 -8.71 2.02 -19.70
N PRO A 143 -8.88 3.24 -20.26
CA PRO A 143 -10.20 3.79 -20.51
C PRO A 143 -11.01 2.78 -21.33
N ASN A 144 -12.23 2.50 -20.88
CA ASN A 144 -13.16 1.68 -21.63
C ASN A 144 -13.45 2.41 -22.94
N GLN A 145 -13.14 1.78 -24.07
CA GLN A 145 -13.29 2.37 -25.41
C GLN A 145 -14.75 2.73 -25.75
N ASN A 146 -15.70 2.33 -24.91
CA ASN A 146 -17.12 2.67 -25.05
C ASN A 146 -17.47 4.08 -24.51
N ASP A 147 -16.62 4.70 -23.68
CA ASP A 147 -16.89 6.06 -23.15
C ASP A 147 -16.48 7.19 -24.11
N LEU A 148 -15.72 6.87 -25.18
CA LEU A 148 -15.31 7.86 -26.18
C LEU A 148 -16.28 7.99 -27.37
N LYS A 149 -17.31 7.13 -27.47
CA LYS A 149 -18.25 7.16 -28.60
C LYS A 149 -19.51 8.02 -28.38
N SER A 150 -19.74 8.53 -27.16
CA SER A 150 -20.90 9.39 -26.87
C SER A 150 -20.66 10.89 -27.06
N LYS A 151 -19.43 11.33 -27.38
CA LYS A 151 -19.11 12.77 -27.53
C LYS A 151 -18.91 13.26 -28.97
N ASN A 152 -18.97 12.37 -29.96
CA ASN A 152 -18.74 12.73 -31.37
C ASN A 152 -19.95 12.44 -32.26
N SER A 153 -21.16 12.78 -31.81
CA SER A 153 -22.34 12.80 -32.67
C SER A 153 -23.16 14.06 -32.40
N PHE A 154 -22.68 15.17 -32.94
CA PHE A 154 -23.47 16.32 -33.36
C PHE A 154 -22.86 16.86 -34.66
#